data_AF-A0A520W8H9-F1
#
_entry.id   AF-A0A520W8H9-F1
#
_cell.length_a   1.000
_cell.length_b   1.000
_cell.length_c   1.000
_cell.angle_alpha   90.00
_cell.angle_beta   90.00
_cell.angle_gamma   90.00
#
_symmetry.space_group_name_H-M   'P 1'
#
loop_
_entity.id
_entity.type
_entity.pdbx_description
1 polymer ?
#
loop_
_entity_poly.entity_id
_entity_poly.type
_entity_poly.pdbx_seq_one_letter_code
_entity_poly.pdbx_strand_id
1 'polypeptide(L)'
;MINSQFNSKTLLIFNFIFIYLFTPNISFSEDKFLEKINHANILMYHRFGESKYPTTNTTIEQFISHTNELVKDKYNVIRLDKVVKGLQGEINLKDRTVSITIDDAYLSVYTKAWPILKKLNLPFTLFISTDVIDNNFSNYMNWDQIRELVDNGILIGSQTKSHPHLHRLSSKQILNEIEYSNKRFIKELGFKPKLFAYPYGEYDNKTLEIVKGSGFEAAFGQHSGVAHISSGIFELPRFAMNENYGDLTRLKLAINALPIIIKDISPENNFLKINPPDFGFTLSSEIKPMRAVRCFASNGIITNTKRIGKFRIEVRLEEKFPNARGRINCTMAAKDDRWRWFGKQFVTK
;
A
#
# COMPACT_ATOMS: atom_id res chain seq x y z
N MET A 1 100.56 15.06 -12.32
CA MET A 1 100.24 15.05 -13.76
C MET A 1 98.78 14.63 -13.85
N ILE A 2 97.84 15.57 -13.82
CA ILE A 2 97.25 16.31 -14.95
C ILE A 2 96.49 15.40 -15.93
N ASN A 3 95.22 15.78 -16.14
CA ASN A 3 94.25 15.47 -17.21
C ASN A 3 93.44 14.17 -17.08
N SER A 4 92.13 14.26 -16.76
CA SER A 4 90.98 14.59 -17.64
C SER A 4 90.71 13.44 -18.64
N GLN A 5 89.52 12.91 -18.86
CA GLN A 5 88.18 13.49 -18.79
C GLN A 5 87.15 12.37 -19.12
N PHE A 6 85.90 12.61 -18.70
CA PHE A 6 84.63 12.20 -19.33
C PHE A 6 83.98 10.80 -19.16
N ASN A 7 82.79 10.87 -18.51
CA ASN A 7 81.45 10.30 -18.82
C ASN A 7 81.31 8.79 -19.12
N SER A 8 80.29 8.06 -18.66
CA SER A 8 78.94 8.42 -18.20
C SER A 8 78.46 7.37 -17.19
N LYS A 9 77.68 7.78 -16.18
CA LYS A 9 77.05 6.87 -15.22
C LYS A 9 75.88 6.16 -15.89
N THR A 10 75.93 4.83 -15.93
CA THR A 10 74.83 3.94 -16.31
C THR A 10 73.64 4.17 -15.37
N LEU A 11 72.59 4.82 -15.87
CA LEU A 11 71.32 4.99 -15.17
C LEU A 11 70.49 3.71 -15.39
N LEU A 12 70.34 2.89 -14.34
CA LEU A 12 69.37 1.79 -14.33
C LEU A 12 67.95 2.39 -14.39
N ILE A 13 67.28 2.23 -15.52
CA ILE A 13 65.86 2.57 -15.69
C ILE A 13 65.05 1.43 -15.06
N PHE A 14 64.52 1.62 -13.86
CA PHE A 14 63.43 0.81 -13.33
C PHE A 14 62.14 1.20 -14.06
N ASN A 15 61.70 0.37 -15.00
CA ASN A 15 60.36 0.45 -15.57
C ASN A 15 59.34 0.09 -14.49
N PHE A 16 58.80 1.09 -13.79
CA PHE A 16 57.54 0.94 -13.07
C PHE A 16 56.41 0.88 -14.09
N ILE A 17 55.98 -0.33 -14.45
CA ILE A 17 54.71 -0.54 -15.12
C ILE A 17 53.62 -0.19 -14.11
N PHE A 18 53.07 1.03 -14.22
CA PHE A 18 51.82 1.39 -13.55
C PHE A 18 50.70 0.58 -14.22
N ILE A 19 50.41 -0.60 -13.69
CA ILE A 19 49.16 -1.30 -14.00
C ILE A 19 48.06 -0.43 -13.39
N TYR A 20 47.47 0.44 -14.22
CA TYR A 20 46.16 0.99 -13.93
C TYR A 20 45.19 -0.19 -13.89
N LEU A 21 44.97 -0.71 -12.68
CA LEU A 21 43.79 -1.51 -12.39
C LEU A 21 42.60 -0.57 -12.62
N PHE A 22 42.07 -0.60 -13.85
CA PHE A 22 40.72 -0.17 -14.13
C PHE A 22 39.81 -1.08 -13.31
N THR A 23 39.57 -0.69 -12.06
CA THR A 23 38.40 -1.19 -11.34
C THR A 23 37.21 -0.69 -12.14
N PRO A 24 36.38 -1.56 -12.73
CA PRO A 24 35.13 -1.09 -13.28
C PRO A 24 34.37 -0.50 -12.09
N ASN A 25 34.08 0.80 -12.15
CA ASN A 25 33.09 1.42 -11.29
C ASN A 25 31.77 0.72 -11.62
N ILE A 26 31.48 -0.37 -10.93
CA ILE A 26 30.22 -1.09 -11.01
C ILE A 26 29.16 -0.16 -10.40
N SER A 27 28.51 0.59 -11.27
CA SER A 27 27.13 1.08 -11.20
C SER A 27 26.55 1.29 -9.79
N PHE A 28 26.87 2.43 -9.17
CA PHE A 28 26.10 3.02 -8.05
C PHE A 28 24.96 3.95 -8.54
N SER A 29 24.52 3.80 -9.79
CA SER A 29 23.54 4.70 -10.42
C SER A 29 22.10 4.17 -10.41
N GLU A 30 21.87 2.87 -10.14
CA GLU A 30 20.53 2.28 -10.26
C GLU A 30 19.64 2.46 -9.02
N ASP A 31 20.21 2.59 -7.82
CA ASP A 31 19.42 2.72 -6.58
C ASP A 31 18.87 4.14 -6.34
N LYS A 32 19.48 5.16 -6.94
CA LYS A 32 19.12 6.59 -6.75
C LYS A 32 17.72 6.99 -7.25
N PHE A 33 17.06 6.15 -8.05
CA PHE A 33 15.74 6.47 -8.59
C PHE A 33 14.60 5.92 -7.72
N LEU A 34 14.74 4.73 -7.15
CA LEU A 34 13.77 4.20 -6.19
C LEU A 34 13.85 4.94 -4.85
N GLU A 35 15.00 5.55 -4.54
CA GLU A 35 15.14 6.55 -3.48
C GLU A 35 14.29 7.83 -3.71
N LYS A 36 13.80 8.10 -4.92
CA LYS A 36 13.03 9.33 -5.23
C LYS A 36 11.52 9.18 -5.15
N ILE A 37 10.97 7.96 -5.28
CA ILE A 37 9.51 7.78 -5.21
C ILE A 37 9.14 7.30 -3.82
N ASN A 38 8.57 8.22 -3.05
CA ASN A 38 7.96 7.88 -1.77
C ASN A 38 6.90 6.81 -1.96
N HIS A 39 7.04 5.74 -1.20
CA HIS A 39 6.12 4.62 -1.20
C HIS A 39 6.01 4.01 0.19
N ALA A 40 4.90 3.31 0.45
CA ALA A 40 4.66 2.64 1.71
C ALA A 40 3.83 1.37 1.53
N ASN A 41 4.06 0.40 2.41
CA ASN A 41 3.22 -0.79 2.50
C ASN A 41 2.15 -0.56 3.58
N ILE A 42 0.88 -0.55 3.18
CA ILE A 42 -0.23 -0.28 4.10
C ILE A 42 -0.91 -1.60 4.41
N LEU A 43 -0.92 -2.01 5.68
CA LEU A 43 -1.57 -3.21 6.17
C LEU A 43 -3.01 -2.90 6.55
N MET A 44 -3.94 -3.81 6.28
CA MET A 44 -5.36 -3.68 6.62
C MET A 44 -5.83 -4.88 7.42
N TYR A 45 -6.30 -4.63 8.63
CA TYR A 45 -6.95 -5.58 9.54
C TYR A 45 -8.41 -5.17 9.79
N HIS A 46 -9.21 -6.03 10.42
CA HIS A 46 -10.58 -5.68 10.85
C HIS A 46 -10.84 -6.20 12.28
N ARG A 47 -10.90 -7.53 12.47
CA ARG A 47 -11.15 -8.21 13.76
C ARG A 47 -9.93 -8.99 14.25
N PHE A 48 -9.92 -9.27 15.55
CA PHE A 48 -8.84 -10.02 16.20
C PHE A 48 -9.37 -11.15 17.09
N GLY A 49 -8.91 -12.38 16.86
CA GLY A 49 -9.28 -13.57 17.65
C GLY A 49 -10.77 -13.89 17.66
N GLU A 50 -11.47 -13.64 16.55
CA GLU A 50 -12.89 -13.94 16.31
C GLU A 50 -13.04 -14.92 15.13
N SER A 51 -12.59 -16.17 15.32
CA SER A 51 -12.49 -17.17 14.23
C SER A 51 -13.81 -17.59 13.58
N LYS A 52 -14.96 -17.12 14.10
CA LYS A 52 -16.25 -17.23 13.40
C LYS A 52 -16.26 -16.48 12.06
N TYR A 53 -15.39 -15.48 11.87
CA TYR A 53 -15.36 -14.62 10.70
C TYR A 53 -13.96 -14.59 10.02
N PRO A 54 -13.45 -15.72 9.50
CA PRO A 54 -12.06 -15.86 9.06
C PRO A 54 -11.65 -14.89 7.93
N THR A 55 -12.61 -14.40 7.13
CA THR A 55 -12.34 -13.45 6.04
C THR A 55 -12.10 -12.02 6.52
N THR A 56 -12.50 -11.68 7.75
CA THR A 56 -12.27 -10.38 8.40
C THR A 56 -11.56 -10.51 9.75
N ASN A 57 -11.20 -11.72 10.17
CA ASN A 57 -10.46 -11.97 11.40
C ASN A 57 -8.97 -12.16 11.13
N THR A 58 -8.13 -11.73 12.06
CA THR A 58 -6.74 -12.20 12.21
C THR A 58 -6.64 -12.90 13.55
N THR A 59 -6.01 -14.08 13.61
CA THR A 59 -5.83 -14.74 14.91
C THR A 59 -4.88 -13.92 15.79
N ILE A 60 -4.95 -14.12 17.11
CA ILE A 60 -4.07 -13.38 18.03
C ILE A 60 -2.61 -13.80 17.82
N GLU A 61 -2.36 -15.06 17.51
CA GLU A 61 -1.05 -15.61 17.21
C GLU A 61 -0.46 -15.00 15.92
N GLN A 62 -1.29 -14.86 14.88
CA GLN A 62 -0.90 -14.15 13.65
C GLN A 62 -0.53 -12.70 13.97
N PHE A 63 -1.38 -11.99 14.71
CA PHE A 63 -1.15 -10.58 15.01
C PHE A 63 0.08 -10.34 15.90
N ILE A 64 0.32 -11.20 16.91
CA ILE A 64 1.56 -11.18 17.70
C ILE A 64 2.78 -11.43 16.80
N SER A 65 2.70 -12.41 15.90
CA SER A 65 3.78 -12.68 14.95
C SER A 65 4.06 -11.50 14.02
N HIS A 66 3.00 -10.81 13.58
CA HIS A 66 3.13 -9.62 12.74
C HIS A 66 3.81 -8.48 13.47
N THR A 67 3.33 -8.16 14.66
CA THR A 67 3.87 -7.06 15.47
C THR A 67 5.32 -7.32 15.89
N ASN A 68 5.68 -8.56 16.24
CA ASN A 68 7.07 -8.95 16.51
C ASN A 68 8.00 -8.81 15.29
N GLU A 69 7.50 -9.00 14.06
CA GLU A 69 8.29 -8.71 12.85
C GLU A 69 8.40 -7.20 12.61
N LEU A 70 7.31 -6.45 12.80
CA LEU A 70 7.23 -5.02 12.52
C LEU A 70 8.10 -4.14 13.43
N VAL A 71 8.43 -4.60 14.63
CA VAL A 71 9.31 -3.86 15.57
C VAL A 71 10.81 -3.99 15.24
N LYS A 72 11.19 -4.77 14.22
CA LYS A 72 12.60 -4.91 13.82
C LYS A 72 13.11 -3.61 13.18
N ASP A 73 14.35 -3.22 13.50
CA ASP A 73 14.97 -1.93 13.12
C ASP A 73 14.94 -1.59 11.62
N LYS A 74 14.84 -2.60 10.75
CA LYS A 74 14.76 -2.40 9.29
C LYS A 74 13.41 -1.84 8.82
N TYR A 75 12.35 -1.89 9.64
CA TYR A 75 11.04 -1.39 9.28
C TYR A 75 10.79 -0.02 9.89
N ASN A 76 10.20 0.88 9.10
CA ASN A 76 9.81 2.21 9.54
C ASN A 76 8.27 2.25 9.68
N VAL A 77 7.74 1.82 10.82
CA VAL A 77 6.29 1.83 11.06
C VAL A 77 5.86 3.23 11.50
N ILE A 78 5.06 3.89 10.68
CA ILE A 78 4.61 5.27 10.93
C ILE A 78 3.10 5.42 10.77
N ARG A 79 2.55 6.49 11.34
CA ARG A 79 1.13 6.82 11.19
C ARG A 79 0.77 7.11 9.73
N LEU A 80 -0.48 6.78 9.36
CA LEU A 80 -0.94 6.89 7.98
C LEU A 80 -0.96 8.32 7.44
N ASP A 81 -1.20 9.34 8.28
CA ASP A 81 -1.13 10.75 7.88
C ASP A 81 0.28 11.16 7.44
N LYS A 82 1.33 10.58 8.07
CA LYS A 82 2.71 10.79 7.63
C LYS A 82 3.02 10.07 6.33
N VAL A 83 2.47 8.87 6.14
CA VAL A 83 2.54 8.17 4.84
C VAL A 83 1.95 9.05 3.75
N VAL A 84 0.72 9.56 3.93
CA VAL A 84 0.03 10.41 2.93
C VAL A 84 0.86 11.64 2.56
N LYS A 85 1.38 12.37 3.56
CA LYS A 85 2.30 13.50 3.34
C LYS A 85 3.54 13.11 2.56
N GLY A 86 4.10 11.94 2.87
CA GLY A 86 5.23 11.40 2.14
C GLY A 86 4.88 11.11 0.68
N LEU A 87 3.76 10.44 0.41
CA LEU A 87 3.32 10.17 -0.96
C LEU A 87 3.04 11.45 -1.76
N GLN A 88 2.63 12.53 -1.10
CA GLN A 88 2.43 13.86 -1.70
C GLN A 88 3.74 14.66 -1.88
N GLY A 89 4.88 14.13 -1.41
CA GLY A 89 6.19 14.75 -1.54
C GLY A 89 6.53 15.79 -0.46
N GLU A 90 5.71 15.93 0.59
CA GLU A 90 5.97 16.87 1.69
C GLU A 90 7.13 16.41 2.59
N ILE A 91 7.33 15.09 2.71
CA ILE A 91 8.43 14.48 3.47
C ILE A 91 9.00 13.28 2.72
N ASN A 92 10.24 12.90 2.99
CA ASN A 92 10.82 11.67 2.45
C ASN A 92 10.43 10.47 3.31
N LEU A 93 9.96 9.40 2.67
CA LEU A 93 9.69 8.12 3.32
C LEU A 93 10.95 7.25 3.26
N LYS A 94 11.28 6.62 4.38
CA LYS A 94 12.37 5.63 4.43
C LYS A 94 11.97 4.37 3.66
N ASP A 95 12.96 3.60 3.19
CA ASP A 95 12.68 2.25 2.69
C ASP A 95 11.98 1.41 3.77
N ARG A 96 11.15 0.46 3.34
CA ARG A 96 10.32 -0.39 4.20
C ARG A 96 9.46 0.42 5.19
N THR A 97 8.94 1.56 4.74
CA THR A 97 7.89 2.28 5.45
C THR A 97 6.60 1.46 5.45
N VAL A 98 6.02 1.27 6.62
CA VAL A 98 4.79 0.49 6.84
C VAL A 98 3.79 1.33 7.62
N SER A 99 2.50 1.21 7.32
CA SER A 99 1.42 1.75 8.15
C SER A 99 0.40 0.68 8.47
N ILE A 100 -0.06 0.64 9.71
CA ILE A 100 -1.11 -0.28 10.18
C ILE A 100 -2.45 0.45 10.07
N THR A 101 -3.42 -0.18 9.39
CA THR A 101 -4.81 0.31 9.32
C THR A 101 -5.76 -0.79 9.77
N ILE A 102 -6.83 -0.38 10.44
CA ILE A 102 -7.86 -1.28 10.96
C ILE A 102 -9.21 -0.69 10.59
N ASP A 103 -10.07 -1.48 9.97
CA ASP A 103 -11.40 -1.05 9.51
C ASP A 103 -12.49 -1.46 10.50
N ASP A 104 -13.67 -0.85 10.36
CA ASP A 104 -14.95 -1.21 10.99
C ASP A 104 -15.11 -0.97 12.50
N ALA A 105 -14.06 -0.65 13.26
CA ALA A 105 -14.16 -0.34 14.70
C ALA A 105 -14.78 -1.45 15.59
N TYR A 106 -14.48 -2.71 15.29
CA TYR A 106 -14.85 -3.83 16.16
C TYR A 106 -14.28 -3.72 17.57
N LEU A 107 -15.00 -4.26 18.56
CA LEU A 107 -14.57 -4.25 19.96
C LEU A 107 -13.24 -5.01 20.19
N SER A 108 -12.92 -6.00 19.36
CA SER A 108 -11.64 -6.71 19.43
C SER A 108 -10.43 -5.83 19.11
N VAL A 109 -10.62 -4.71 18.39
CA VAL A 109 -9.57 -3.71 18.20
C VAL A 109 -9.16 -3.13 19.54
N TYR A 110 -10.13 -2.69 20.34
CA TYR A 110 -9.90 -2.10 21.66
C TYR A 110 -9.40 -3.09 22.69
N THR A 111 -10.05 -4.26 22.76
CA THR A 111 -9.82 -5.23 23.85
C THR A 111 -8.62 -6.14 23.61
N LYS A 112 -8.21 -6.35 22.35
CA LYS A 112 -7.14 -7.29 22.01
C LYS A 112 -5.98 -6.66 21.26
N ALA A 113 -6.24 -5.91 20.18
CA ALA A 113 -5.17 -5.38 19.34
C ALA A 113 -4.46 -4.16 19.96
N TRP A 114 -5.23 -3.19 20.46
CA TRP A 114 -4.70 -1.94 20.98
C TRP A 114 -3.73 -2.14 22.16
N PRO A 115 -3.97 -3.02 23.15
CA PRO A 115 -3.01 -3.27 24.22
C PRO A 115 -1.65 -3.76 23.70
N ILE A 116 -1.64 -4.60 22.67
CA ILE A 116 -0.41 -5.10 22.03
C ILE A 116 0.32 -3.96 21.31
N LEU A 117 -0.40 -3.20 20.47
CA LEU A 117 0.16 -2.08 19.72
C LEU A 117 0.70 -0.99 20.64
N LYS A 118 -0.03 -0.66 21.71
CA LYS A 118 0.35 0.33 22.73
C LYS A 118 1.64 -0.10 23.45
N LYS A 119 1.74 -1.37 23.86
CA LYS A 119 2.95 -1.91 24.51
C LYS A 119 4.18 -1.83 23.60
N LEU A 120 4.00 -2.01 22.30
CA LEU A 120 5.07 -1.99 21.30
C LEU A 120 5.30 -0.60 20.67
N ASN A 121 4.55 0.43 21.12
CA ASN A 121 4.57 1.77 20.54
C ASN A 121 4.35 1.80 19.02
N LEU A 122 3.52 0.90 18.50
CA LEU A 122 3.19 0.82 17.08
C LEU A 122 1.95 1.68 16.77
N PRO A 123 2.07 2.70 15.90
CA PRO A 123 0.93 3.51 15.51
C PRO A 123 -0.03 2.74 14.59
N PHE A 124 -1.31 3.05 14.66
CA PHE A 124 -2.30 2.60 13.70
C PHE A 124 -3.35 3.68 13.42
N THR A 125 -4.06 3.49 12.31
CA THR A 125 -5.24 4.27 11.93
C THR A 125 -6.48 3.40 12.00
N LEU A 126 -7.54 3.90 12.63
CA LEU A 126 -8.84 3.26 12.72
C LEU A 126 -9.83 3.92 11.76
N PHE A 127 -10.36 3.19 10.79
CA PHE A 127 -11.44 3.65 9.92
C PHE A 127 -12.80 3.24 10.52
N ILE A 128 -13.73 4.19 10.61
CA ILE A 128 -14.98 4.02 11.36
C ILE A 128 -16.19 4.29 10.46
N SER A 129 -17.14 3.34 10.45
CA SER A 129 -18.52 3.58 10.03
C SER A 129 -19.32 4.01 11.24
N THR A 130 -20.02 5.14 11.18
CA THR A 130 -20.58 5.74 12.41
C THR A 130 -21.82 5.04 12.94
N ASP A 131 -22.68 4.49 12.07
CA ASP A 131 -23.95 3.89 12.48
C ASP A 131 -23.78 2.66 13.37
N VAL A 132 -22.76 1.84 13.15
CA VAL A 132 -22.54 0.64 13.99
C VAL A 132 -22.21 1.01 15.44
N ILE A 133 -21.59 2.17 15.63
CA ILE A 133 -21.28 2.73 16.96
C ILE A 133 -22.54 3.35 17.57
N ASP A 134 -23.27 4.17 16.80
CA ASP A 134 -24.48 4.86 17.29
C ASP A 134 -25.63 3.91 17.64
N ASN A 135 -25.72 2.78 16.94
CA ASN A 135 -26.70 1.74 17.25
C ASN A 135 -26.27 0.83 18.43
N ASN A 136 -25.13 1.11 19.07
CA ASN A 136 -24.60 0.36 20.22
C ASN A 136 -24.56 -1.17 19.98
N PHE A 137 -24.13 -1.60 18.79
CA PHE A 137 -23.97 -3.01 18.51
C PHE A 137 -22.85 -3.60 19.37
N SER A 138 -23.15 -4.66 20.13
CA SER A 138 -22.26 -5.21 21.18
C SER A 138 -20.89 -5.69 20.71
N ASN A 139 -20.73 -5.95 19.41
CA ASN A 139 -19.46 -6.40 18.82
C ASN A 139 -18.56 -5.23 18.36
N TYR A 140 -19.00 -3.99 18.52
CA TYR A 140 -18.28 -2.79 18.13
C TYR A 140 -17.88 -1.98 19.35
N MET A 141 -16.88 -1.11 19.17
CA MET A 141 -16.56 -0.12 20.18
C MET A 141 -17.72 0.85 20.38
N ASN A 142 -17.76 1.51 21.53
CA ASN A 142 -18.59 2.69 21.74
C ASN A 142 -17.76 3.98 21.57
N TRP A 143 -18.43 5.14 21.61
CA TRP A 143 -17.74 6.43 21.45
C TRP A 143 -16.79 6.79 22.59
N ASP A 144 -17.02 6.31 23.81
CA ASP A 144 -16.08 6.53 24.93
C ASP A 144 -14.75 5.83 24.68
N GLN A 145 -14.79 4.58 24.22
CA GLN A 145 -13.60 3.83 23.83
C GLN A 145 -12.88 4.48 22.65
N ILE A 146 -13.61 4.99 21.66
CA ILE A 146 -13.02 5.71 20.52
C ILE A 146 -12.35 7.02 20.98
N ARG A 147 -12.98 7.76 21.91
CA ARG A 147 -12.35 8.95 22.53
C ARG A 147 -11.07 8.60 23.24
N GLU A 148 -11.05 7.51 24.02
CA GLU A 148 -9.83 7.06 24.70
C GLU A 148 -8.71 6.73 23.71
N LEU A 149 -9.02 6.10 22.56
CA LEU A 149 -8.04 5.89 21.50
C LEU A 149 -7.50 7.22 20.96
N VAL A 150 -8.37 8.20 20.71
CA VAL A 150 -7.99 9.54 20.23
C VAL A 150 -7.09 10.26 21.23
N ASP A 151 -7.42 10.23 22.51
CA ASP A 151 -6.64 10.84 23.59
C ASP A 151 -5.25 10.20 23.73
N ASN A 152 -5.11 8.93 23.31
CA ASN A 152 -3.84 8.21 23.22
C ASN A 152 -3.16 8.35 21.84
N GLY A 153 -3.60 9.31 21.02
CA GLY A 153 -2.95 9.67 19.76
C GLY A 153 -3.24 8.73 18.59
N ILE A 154 -4.26 7.88 18.67
CA ILE A 154 -4.67 7.03 17.55
C ILE A 154 -5.35 7.90 16.47
N LEU A 155 -4.99 7.69 15.20
CA LEU A 155 -5.57 8.43 14.09
C LEU A 155 -6.91 7.82 13.67
N ILE A 156 -7.92 8.67 13.48
CA ILE A 156 -9.25 8.25 13.01
C ILE A 156 -9.45 8.63 11.54
N GLY A 157 -9.96 7.66 10.77
CA GLY A 157 -10.40 7.79 9.38
C GLY A 157 -11.90 7.55 9.24
N SER A 158 -12.49 8.04 8.15
CA SER A 158 -13.91 7.83 7.83
C SER A 158 -14.12 6.61 6.94
N GLN A 159 -15.17 5.84 7.22
CA GLN A 159 -15.65 4.71 6.42
C GLN A 159 -17.15 4.82 6.20
N THR A 160 -17.63 6.04 5.94
CA THR A 160 -19.05 6.41 5.72
C THR A 160 -19.93 6.34 6.97
N LYS A 161 -21.23 6.53 6.80
CA LYS A 161 -22.21 6.40 7.87
C LYS A 161 -22.56 4.93 8.09
N SER A 162 -23.03 4.25 7.04
CA SER A 162 -23.70 2.94 7.12
C SER A 162 -22.96 1.79 6.42
N HIS A 163 -21.72 2.02 5.96
CA HIS A 163 -20.89 1.04 5.23
C HIS A 163 -21.53 0.47 3.94
N PRO A 164 -22.10 1.29 3.03
CA PRO A 164 -22.78 0.79 1.84
C PRO A 164 -21.81 0.49 0.68
N HIS A 165 -22.30 -0.27 -0.30
CA HIS A 165 -21.65 -0.40 -1.62
C HIS A 165 -21.79 0.92 -2.41
N LEU A 166 -20.84 1.85 -2.24
CA LEU A 166 -20.97 3.24 -2.71
C LEU A 166 -21.24 3.38 -4.22
N HIS A 167 -20.65 2.55 -5.07
CA HIS A 167 -20.85 2.63 -6.53
C HIS A 167 -22.31 2.43 -6.94
N ARG A 168 -23.10 1.70 -6.12
CA ARG A 168 -24.53 1.43 -6.33
C ARG A 168 -25.44 2.59 -5.92
N LEU A 169 -24.90 3.59 -5.23
CA LEU A 169 -25.67 4.74 -4.76
C LEU A 169 -25.68 5.88 -5.78
N SER A 170 -26.70 6.72 -5.72
CA SER A 170 -26.70 8.00 -6.42
C SER A 170 -25.70 8.98 -5.77
N SER A 171 -25.26 9.99 -6.51
CA SER A 171 -24.33 11.00 -5.98
C SER A 171 -24.86 11.68 -4.71
N LYS A 172 -26.17 11.95 -4.65
CA LYS A 172 -26.83 12.53 -3.46
C LYS A 172 -26.75 11.59 -2.25
N GLN A 173 -26.95 10.28 -2.45
CA GLN A 173 -26.86 9.30 -1.38
C GLN A 173 -25.42 9.16 -0.86
N ILE A 174 -24.42 9.16 -1.76
CA ILE A 174 -22.99 9.12 -1.36
C ILE A 174 -22.63 10.37 -0.53
N LEU A 175 -23.06 11.56 -0.97
CA LEU A 175 -22.85 12.80 -0.21
C LEU A 175 -23.51 12.74 1.16
N ASN A 176 -24.75 12.26 1.26
CA ASN A 176 -25.45 12.11 2.53
C ASN A 176 -24.71 11.16 3.51
N GLU A 177 -24.18 10.04 3.01
CA GLU A 177 -23.37 9.10 3.81
C GLU A 177 -22.12 9.77 4.41
N ILE A 178 -21.43 10.57 3.60
CA ILE A 178 -20.22 11.29 4.01
C ILE A 178 -20.55 12.46 4.94
N GLU A 179 -21.55 13.27 4.62
CA GLU A 179 -21.92 14.43 5.43
C GLU A 179 -22.47 14.05 6.80
N TYR A 180 -23.27 12.97 6.87
CA TYR A 180 -23.79 12.49 8.14
C TYR A 180 -22.64 11.99 9.05
N SER A 181 -21.78 11.12 8.52
CA SER A 181 -20.62 10.63 9.28
C SER A 181 -19.70 11.77 9.71
N ASN A 182 -19.45 12.77 8.86
CA ASN A 182 -18.68 13.96 9.22
C ASN A 182 -19.30 14.74 10.39
N LYS A 183 -20.62 15.00 10.36
CA LYS A 183 -21.34 15.65 11.47
C LYS A 183 -21.21 14.85 12.76
N ARG A 184 -21.25 13.52 12.64
CA ARG A 184 -21.12 12.63 13.79
C ARG A 184 -19.72 12.68 14.41
N PHE A 185 -18.66 12.62 13.60
CA PHE A 185 -17.29 12.76 14.09
C PHE A 185 -17.05 14.12 14.76
N ILE A 186 -17.55 15.22 14.17
CA ILE A 186 -17.43 16.56 14.78
C ILE A 186 -18.10 16.58 16.15
N LYS A 187 -19.29 15.98 16.28
CA LYS A 187 -20.02 15.92 17.55
C LYS A 187 -19.28 15.12 18.63
N GLU A 188 -18.64 14.00 18.29
CA GLU A 188 -18.03 13.09 19.29
C GLU A 188 -16.56 13.35 19.56
N LEU A 189 -15.83 13.82 18.56
CA LEU A 189 -14.38 13.96 18.58
C LEU A 189 -13.92 15.41 18.38
N GLY A 190 -14.82 16.33 18.05
CA GLY A 190 -14.49 17.73 17.79
C GLY A 190 -13.83 18.00 16.44
N PHE A 191 -13.64 16.97 15.61
CA PHE A 191 -13.04 17.11 14.28
C PHE A 191 -13.66 16.18 13.26
N LYS A 192 -13.41 16.48 11.98
CA LYS A 192 -13.74 15.63 10.84
C LYS A 192 -12.48 14.85 10.38
N PRO A 193 -12.55 13.53 10.19
CA PRO A 193 -11.44 12.76 9.63
C PRO A 193 -11.01 13.26 8.24
N LYS A 194 -9.70 13.22 7.98
CA LYS A 194 -9.08 13.64 6.71
C LYS A 194 -8.79 12.48 5.76
N LEU A 195 -8.87 11.25 6.25
CA LEU A 195 -8.59 10.03 5.50
C LEU A 195 -9.86 9.21 5.32
N PHE A 196 -10.02 8.57 4.16
CA PHE A 196 -11.22 7.82 3.81
C PHE A 196 -10.92 6.39 3.37
N ALA A 197 -11.60 5.38 3.92
CA ALA A 197 -11.56 4.02 3.41
C ALA A 197 -12.87 3.72 2.67
N TYR A 198 -12.78 3.27 1.41
CA TYR A 198 -13.96 2.84 0.68
C TYR A 198 -14.50 1.55 1.31
N PRO A 199 -15.79 1.47 1.72
CA PRO A 199 -16.40 0.22 2.13
C PRO A 199 -16.14 -0.88 1.09
N TYR A 200 -15.67 -2.04 1.56
CA TYR A 200 -15.29 -3.17 0.71
C TYR A 200 -14.18 -2.91 -0.33
N GLY A 201 -13.53 -1.74 -0.27
CA GLY A 201 -12.60 -1.25 -1.28
C GLY A 201 -13.25 -0.94 -2.62
N GLU A 202 -14.56 -0.71 -2.64
CA GLU A 202 -15.35 -0.51 -3.85
C GLU A 202 -15.58 0.97 -4.13
N TYR A 203 -15.28 1.39 -5.35
CA TYR A 203 -15.54 2.73 -5.86
C TYR A 203 -15.64 2.67 -7.38
N ASP A 204 -16.32 3.65 -7.96
CA ASP A 204 -16.31 4.00 -9.37
C ASP A 204 -15.85 5.46 -9.54
N ASN A 205 -15.70 5.95 -10.77
CA ASN A 205 -15.26 7.34 -11.00
C ASN A 205 -16.16 8.36 -10.30
N LYS A 206 -17.47 8.14 -10.28
CA LYS A 206 -18.45 9.00 -9.58
C LYS A 206 -18.16 9.06 -8.07
N THR A 207 -17.99 7.89 -7.43
CA THR A 207 -17.67 7.79 -6.00
C THR A 207 -16.35 8.50 -5.70
N LEU A 208 -15.33 8.26 -6.53
CA LEU A 208 -14.01 8.83 -6.38
C LEU A 208 -14.03 10.36 -6.46
N GLU A 209 -14.75 10.95 -7.42
CA GLU A 209 -14.87 12.41 -7.53
C GLU A 209 -15.65 13.03 -6.36
N ILE A 210 -16.68 12.35 -5.84
CA ILE A 210 -17.41 12.81 -4.66
C ILE A 210 -16.53 12.78 -3.41
N VAL A 211 -15.75 11.71 -3.22
CA VAL A 211 -14.82 11.59 -2.07
C VAL A 211 -13.75 12.68 -2.15
N LYS A 212 -13.17 12.93 -3.32
CA LYS A 212 -12.26 14.07 -3.56
C LYS A 212 -12.90 15.41 -3.20
N GLY A 213 -14.10 15.67 -3.72
CA GLY A 213 -14.84 16.92 -3.47
C GLY A 213 -15.32 17.09 -2.03
N SER A 214 -15.30 16.01 -1.22
CA SER A 214 -15.74 16.03 0.17
C SER A 214 -14.64 16.49 1.14
N GLY A 215 -13.47 16.90 0.67
CA GLY A 215 -12.40 17.47 1.52
C GLY A 215 -11.59 16.44 2.31
N PHE A 216 -11.51 15.20 1.81
CA PHE A 216 -10.52 14.22 2.27
C PHE A 216 -9.16 14.49 1.58
N GLU A 217 -8.06 14.11 2.21
CA GLU A 217 -6.69 14.28 1.70
C GLU A 217 -6.20 13.05 0.92
N ALA A 218 -6.72 11.87 1.27
CA ALA A 218 -6.41 10.60 0.61
C ALA A 218 -7.51 9.57 0.85
N ALA A 219 -7.59 8.57 -0.02
CA ALA A 219 -8.53 7.46 0.12
C ALA A 219 -7.94 6.09 -0.23
N PHE A 220 -8.46 5.06 0.44
CA PHE A 220 -7.85 3.72 0.49
C PHE A 220 -8.81 2.64 0.03
N GLY A 221 -8.39 1.84 -0.95
CA GLY A 221 -9.09 0.64 -1.40
C GLY A 221 -8.69 -0.60 -0.61
N GLN A 222 -9.07 -1.77 -1.13
CA GLN A 222 -8.70 -3.09 -0.59
C GLN A 222 -7.93 -3.97 -1.59
N HIS A 223 -7.47 -3.39 -2.70
CA HIS A 223 -6.61 -4.08 -3.65
C HIS A 223 -5.18 -4.14 -3.11
N SER A 224 -4.51 -5.29 -3.27
CA SER A 224 -3.15 -5.48 -2.78
C SER A 224 -2.15 -4.73 -3.64
N GLY A 225 -1.23 -4.00 -3.03
CA GLY A 225 -0.23 -3.22 -3.73
C GLY A 225 0.54 -2.30 -2.80
N VAL A 226 1.60 -1.71 -3.33
CA VAL A 226 2.41 -0.73 -2.60
C VAL A 226 1.86 0.65 -2.90
N ALA A 227 1.63 1.46 -1.86
CA ALA A 227 1.10 2.80 -2.02
C ALA A 227 2.18 3.73 -2.59
N HIS A 228 1.86 4.43 -3.68
CA HIS A 228 2.70 5.43 -4.34
C HIS A 228 1.81 6.42 -5.12
N ILE A 229 2.34 7.61 -5.43
CA ILE A 229 1.54 8.69 -6.02
C ILE A 229 1.03 8.39 -7.44
N SER A 230 1.76 7.59 -8.23
CA SER A 230 1.40 7.35 -9.64
C SER A 230 0.10 6.57 -9.86
N SER A 231 -0.47 5.95 -8.82
CA SER A 231 -1.79 5.31 -8.88
C SER A 231 -2.93 6.23 -8.43
N GLY A 232 -2.62 7.44 -7.97
CA GLY A 232 -3.59 8.41 -7.44
C GLY A 232 -3.73 8.35 -5.92
N ILE A 233 -3.71 9.53 -5.26
CA ILE A 233 -3.79 9.64 -3.79
C ILE A 233 -5.16 9.22 -3.21
N PHE A 234 -6.18 9.12 -4.05
CA PHE A 234 -7.53 8.66 -3.68
C PHE A 234 -7.81 7.21 -4.06
N GLU A 235 -6.79 6.46 -4.48
CA GLU A 235 -6.90 5.06 -4.92
C GLU A 235 -5.84 4.19 -4.25
N LEU A 236 -5.40 4.54 -3.03
CA LEU A 236 -4.25 3.89 -2.41
C LEU A 236 -4.54 2.41 -2.07
N PRO A 237 -3.62 1.48 -2.41
CA PRO A 237 -3.75 0.06 -2.11
C PRO A 237 -3.52 -0.26 -0.64
N ARG A 238 -4.04 -1.42 -0.21
CA ARG A 238 -3.76 -2.00 1.11
C ARG A 238 -3.63 -3.52 1.03
N PHE A 239 -2.71 -4.08 1.81
CA PHE A 239 -2.56 -5.52 1.96
C PHE A 239 -3.48 -6.01 3.09
N ALA A 240 -4.50 -6.77 2.72
CA ALA A 240 -5.38 -7.42 3.68
C ALA A 240 -4.61 -8.49 4.48
N MET A 241 -4.73 -8.42 5.80
CA MET A 241 -4.21 -9.41 6.75
C MET A 241 -5.43 -9.99 7.46
N ASN A 242 -5.90 -11.15 7.00
CA ASN A 242 -6.95 -11.94 7.64
C ASN A 242 -6.46 -13.38 7.82
N GLU A 243 -7.25 -14.31 8.34
CA GLU A 243 -6.77 -15.65 8.67
C GLU A 243 -6.12 -16.36 7.47
N ASN A 244 -6.71 -16.20 6.28
CA ASN A 244 -6.24 -16.82 5.04
C ASN A 244 -5.02 -16.13 4.41
N TYR A 245 -4.76 -14.86 4.74
CA TYR A 245 -3.68 -14.05 4.15
C TYR A 245 -2.75 -13.44 5.20
N GLY A 246 -2.81 -13.92 6.44
CA GLY A 246 -2.16 -13.38 7.61
C GLY A 246 -1.03 -14.27 8.13
N ASP A 247 -0.51 -15.20 7.34
CA ASP A 247 0.70 -15.90 7.72
C ASP A 247 1.93 -14.97 7.66
N LEU A 248 2.98 -15.30 8.42
CA LEU A 248 4.17 -14.45 8.52
C LEU A 248 4.93 -14.32 7.19
N THR A 249 4.88 -15.34 6.33
CA THR A 249 5.54 -15.31 5.02
C THR A 249 4.84 -14.30 4.12
N ARG A 250 3.50 -14.32 4.10
CA ARG A 250 2.70 -13.36 3.34
C ARG A 250 2.86 -11.93 3.84
N LEU A 251 2.93 -11.75 5.17
CA LEU A 251 3.25 -10.44 5.76
C LEU A 251 4.62 -9.95 5.27
N LYS A 252 5.67 -10.77 5.40
CA LYS A 252 7.03 -10.42 4.95
C LYS A 252 7.04 -10.08 3.47
N LEU A 253 6.30 -10.79 2.63
CA LEU A 253 6.15 -10.45 1.22
C LEU A 253 5.52 -9.06 1.03
N ALA A 254 4.47 -8.74 1.80
CA ALA A 254 3.78 -7.44 1.73
C ALA A 254 4.68 -6.29 2.21
N ILE A 255 5.25 -6.36 3.42
CA ILE A 255 6.00 -5.25 4.02
C ILE A 255 7.37 -5.00 3.38
N ASN A 256 7.85 -5.96 2.57
CA ASN A 256 9.07 -5.82 1.76
C ASN A 256 8.77 -5.60 0.28
N ALA A 257 7.50 -5.42 -0.12
CA ALA A 257 7.16 -5.14 -1.50
C ALA A 257 7.69 -3.76 -1.95
N LEU A 258 7.86 -3.62 -3.26
CA LEU A 258 8.19 -2.38 -3.97
C LEU A 258 7.05 -2.00 -4.91
N PRO A 259 6.91 -0.73 -5.31
CA PRO A 259 5.88 -0.34 -6.25
C PRO A 259 6.23 -0.79 -7.68
N ILE A 260 5.20 -1.13 -8.47
CA ILE A 260 5.28 -1.06 -9.93
C ILE A 260 4.77 0.34 -10.31
N ILE A 261 5.67 1.22 -10.71
CA ILE A 261 5.31 2.57 -11.19
C ILE A 261 4.68 2.45 -12.57
N ILE A 262 3.44 2.89 -12.69
CA ILE A 262 2.61 2.72 -13.89
C ILE A 262 1.99 4.03 -14.34
N LYS A 263 1.54 4.03 -15.60
CA LYS A 263 0.69 5.04 -16.23
C LYS A 263 -0.24 4.38 -17.26
N ASP A 264 -1.13 5.15 -17.87
CA ASP A 264 -2.02 4.73 -18.97
C ASP A 264 -2.86 3.47 -18.65
N ILE A 265 -3.42 3.38 -17.44
CA ILE A 265 -4.20 2.19 -17.03
C ILE A 265 -5.49 2.12 -17.86
N SER A 266 -5.85 0.92 -18.31
CA SER A 266 -7.11 0.64 -18.99
C SER A 266 -7.72 -0.66 -18.45
N PRO A 267 -9.04 -0.72 -18.18
CA PRO A 267 -9.90 0.44 -17.97
C PRO A 267 -9.47 1.21 -16.71
N GLU A 268 -9.61 2.53 -16.72
CA GLU A 268 -9.32 3.39 -15.56
C GLU A 268 -10.38 3.17 -14.46
N ASN A 269 -11.66 3.18 -14.86
CA ASN A 269 -12.78 2.98 -13.96
C ASN A 269 -12.83 1.54 -13.42
N ASN A 270 -12.97 1.42 -12.10
CA ASN A 270 -13.12 0.14 -11.42
C ASN A 270 -14.47 -0.54 -11.73
N PHE A 271 -15.50 0.22 -12.11
CA PHE A 271 -16.76 -0.37 -12.54
C PHE A 271 -16.67 -0.87 -13.98
N LEU A 272 -16.81 -2.18 -14.13
CA LEU A 272 -16.70 -2.85 -15.42
C LEU A 272 -18.03 -2.85 -16.17
N LYS A 273 -18.05 -2.14 -17.30
CA LYS A 273 -19.11 -2.27 -18.30
C LYS A 273 -18.98 -3.56 -19.13
N ILE A 274 -17.74 -4.05 -19.30
CA ILE A 274 -17.40 -5.26 -20.04
C ILE A 274 -16.60 -6.18 -19.10
N ASN A 275 -17.02 -7.45 -18.99
CA ASN A 275 -16.41 -8.45 -18.10
C ASN A 275 -16.21 -9.77 -18.88
N PRO A 276 -14.97 -10.24 -19.10
CA PRO A 276 -13.71 -9.73 -18.54
C PRO A 276 -13.24 -8.39 -19.13
N PRO A 277 -12.44 -7.59 -18.40
CA PRO A 277 -11.88 -6.36 -18.93
C PRO A 277 -10.68 -6.60 -19.85
N ASP A 278 -10.52 -5.75 -20.86
CA ASP A 278 -9.25 -5.56 -21.57
C ASP A 278 -8.28 -4.77 -20.68
N PHE A 279 -7.71 -5.46 -19.68
CA PHE A 279 -6.85 -4.83 -18.69
C PHE A 279 -5.44 -4.59 -19.22
N GLY A 280 -4.89 -3.41 -18.99
CA GLY A 280 -3.51 -3.08 -19.34
C GLY A 280 -3.00 -1.81 -18.67
N PHE A 281 -1.69 -1.66 -18.63
CA PHE A 281 -1.00 -0.49 -18.07
C PHE A 281 0.40 -0.37 -18.65
N THR A 282 0.98 0.83 -18.59
CA THR A 282 2.33 1.11 -19.10
C THR A 282 3.31 1.26 -17.94
N LEU A 283 4.40 0.49 -17.95
CA LEU A 283 5.48 0.60 -16.96
C LEU A 283 6.27 1.90 -17.13
N SER A 284 6.65 2.54 -16.02
CA SER A 284 7.63 3.63 -16.07
C SER A 284 8.98 3.10 -16.57
N SER A 285 9.62 3.86 -17.46
CA SER A 285 10.99 3.60 -17.93
C SER A 285 12.04 3.63 -16.84
N GLU A 286 11.68 4.16 -15.66
CA GLU A 286 12.56 4.32 -14.52
C GLU A 286 12.65 3.04 -13.68
N ILE A 287 11.76 2.05 -13.93
CA ILE A 287 11.86 0.76 -13.27
C ILE A 287 13.02 -0.05 -13.86
N LYS A 288 14.05 -0.28 -13.03
CA LYS A 288 15.20 -1.14 -13.36
C LYS A 288 15.45 -2.19 -12.26
N PRO A 289 15.91 -3.41 -12.61
CA PRO A 289 15.88 -3.99 -13.96
C PRO A 289 14.44 -4.23 -14.44
N MET A 290 14.21 -4.14 -15.75
CA MET A 290 12.89 -4.34 -16.37
C MET A 290 12.59 -5.84 -16.56
N ARG A 291 12.33 -6.54 -15.46
CA ARG A 291 12.05 -7.99 -15.45
C ARG A 291 10.65 -8.32 -15.97
N ALA A 292 10.34 -9.61 -16.10
CA ALA A 292 9.01 -10.06 -16.52
C ALA A 292 7.95 -9.70 -15.47
N VAL A 293 6.82 -9.19 -15.96
CA VAL A 293 5.60 -8.99 -15.15
C VAL A 293 4.73 -10.21 -15.28
N ARG A 294 4.21 -10.71 -14.17
CA ARG A 294 3.22 -11.80 -14.13
C ARG A 294 1.99 -11.32 -13.41
N CYS A 295 0.82 -11.52 -14.01
CA CYS A 295 -0.45 -11.14 -13.38
C CYS A 295 -1.27 -12.37 -13.01
N PHE A 296 -2.11 -12.20 -11.99
CA PHE A 296 -2.94 -13.24 -11.40
C PHE A 296 -4.32 -12.65 -11.14
N ALA A 297 -5.37 -13.36 -11.53
CA ALA A 297 -6.73 -12.95 -11.29
C ALA A 297 -7.32 -13.72 -10.09
N SER A 298 -8.24 -13.07 -9.37
CA SER A 298 -9.01 -13.72 -8.30
C SER A 298 -9.82 -14.91 -8.80
N ASN A 299 -10.14 -15.85 -7.89
CA ASN A 299 -10.92 -17.06 -8.18
C ASN A 299 -10.22 -18.05 -9.12
N GLY A 300 -8.87 -18.03 -9.19
CA GLY A 300 -8.12 -18.98 -10.00
C GLY A 300 -8.23 -18.78 -11.52
N ILE A 301 -8.80 -17.66 -11.97
CA ILE A 301 -8.95 -17.34 -13.38
C ILE A 301 -7.57 -17.26 -14.03
N ILE A 302 -7.39 -18.01 -15.12
CA ILE A 302 -6.16 -18.02 -15.91
C ILE A 302 -5.98 -16.64 -16.57
N THR A 303 -4.75 -16.12 -16.50
CA THR A 303 -4.40 -14.85 -17.13
C THR A 303 -3.31 -15.04 -18.18
N ASN A 304 -3.45 -14.33 -19.29
CA ASN A 304 -2.43 -14.18 -20.31
C ASN A 304 -1.81 -12.78 -20.19
N THR A 305 -0.61 -12.72 -19.59
CA THR A 305 0.14 -11.46 -19.44
C THR A 305 1.13 -11.32 -20.58
N LYS A 306 0.98 -10.28 -21.40
CA LYS A 306 1.87 -9.97 -22.52
C LYS A 306 2.50 -8.59 -22.35
N ARG A 307 3.78 -8.47 -22.69
CA ARG A 307 4.43 -7.18 -22.89
C ARG A 307 4.38 -6.81 -24.37
N ILE A 308 3.77 -5.68 -24.69
CA ILE A 308 3.71 -5.11 -26.04
C ILE A 308 4.70 -3.95 -26.12
N GLY A 309 5.62 -4.02 -27.09
CA GLY A 309 6.73 -3.07 -27.18
C GLY A 309 7.61 -3.09 -25.92
N LYS A 310 8.12 -1.92 -25.50
CA LYS A 310 9.06 -1.83 -24.37
C LYS A 310 8.39 -1.83 -22.99
N PHE A 311 7.22 -1.23 -22.86
CA PHE A 311 6.67 -0.87 -21.54
C PHE A 311 5.22 -1.28 -21.31
N ARG A 312 4.43 -1.54 -22.35
CA ARG A 312 3.01 -1.80 -22.21
C ARG A 312 2.79 -3.23 -21.75
N ILE A 313 2.02 -3.42 -20.69
CA ILE A 313 1.55 -4.71 -20.20
C ILE A 313 0.07 -4.83 -20.52
N GLU A 314 -0.30 -5.92 -21.17
CA GLU A 314 -1.67 -6.30 -21.45
C GLU A 314 -1.97 -7.61 -20.73
N VAL A 315 -3.10 -7.67 -20.06
CA VAL A 315 -3.57 -8.84 -19.33
C VAL A 315 -4.94 -9.21 -19.89
N ARG A 316 -5.07 -10.46 -20.33
CA ARG A 316 -6.36 -11.01 -20.76
C ARG A 316 -6.75 -12.17 -19.87
N LEU A 317 -8.02 -12.21 -19.51
CA LEU A 317 -8.61 -13.26 -18.69
C LEU A 317 -9.34 -14.23 -19.61
N GLU A 318 -9.18 -15.52 -19.37
CA GLU A 318 -9.93 -16.54 -20.13
C GLU A 318 -11.42 -16.55 -19.78
N GLU A 319 -11.76 -16.09 -18.57
CA GLU A 319 -13.10 -16.07 -18.04
C GLU A 319 -13.47 -14.71 -17.43
N LYS A 320 -14.78 -14.44 -17.39
CA LYS A 320 -15.34 -13.29 -16.68
C LYS A 320 -15.16 -13.44 -15.17
N PHE A 321 -15.06 -12.34 -14.44
CA PHE A 321 -15.17 -12.38 -12.99
C PHE A 321 -16.59 -12.87 -12.59
N PRO A 322 -16.71 -13.95 -11.81
CA PRO A 322 -18.02 -14.54 -11.47
C PRO A 322 -18.75 -13.73 -10.37
N ASN A 323 -17.98 -13.08 -9.51
CA ASN A 323 -18.46 -12.36 -8.34
C ASN A 323 -18.61 -10.87 -8.62
N ALA A 324 -19.30 -10.17 -7.71
CA ALA A 324 -19.46 -8.71 -7.77
C ALA A 324 -18.12 -7.94 -7.74
N ARG A 325 -17.05 -8.60 -7.29
CA ARG A 325 -15.68 -8.09 -7.29
C ARG A 325 -14.74 -9.01 -8.07
N GLY A 326 -13.87 -8.41 -8.87
CA GLY A 326 -12.72 -9.05 -9.50
C GLY A 326 -11.43 -8.38 -9.07
N ARG A 327 -10.34 -9.13 -8.95
CA ARG A 327 -9.01 -8.56 -8.66
C ARG A 327 -8.00 -9.07 -9.67
N ILE A 328 -7.10 -8.19 -10.08
CA ILE A 328 -5.89 -8.54 -10.83
C ILE A 328 -4.70 -8.04 -10.02
N ASN A 329 -3.77 -8.94 -9.68
CA ASN A 329 -2.51 -8.61 -9.03
C ASN A 329 -1.37 -8.93 -9.98
N CYS A 330 -0.51 -7.95 -10.24
CA CYS A 330 0.67 -8.08 -11.07
C CYS A 330 1.93 -7.95 -10.22
N THR A 331 2.86 -8.88 -10.37
CA THR A 331 4.14 -8.88 -9.67
C THR A 331 5.30 -8.90 -10.65
N MET A 332 6.43 -8.33 -10.20
CA MET A 332 7.68 -8.32 -10.94
C MET A 332 8.83 -8.45 -9.96
N ALA A 333 9.73 -9.40 -10.19
CA ALA A 333 10.89 -9.57 -9.31
C ALA A 333 11.76 -8.30 -9.31
N ALA A 334 12.32 -7.95 -8.16
CA ALA A 334 13.24 -6.83 -7.97
C ALA A 334 14.62 -7.33 -7.50
N LYS A 335 15.52 -6.40 -7.16
CA LYS A 335 16.77 -6.70 -6.46
C LYS A 335 16.47 -7.09 -5.00
N ASP A 336 17.49 -7.61 -4.31
CA ASP A 336 17.47 -7.93 -2.87
C ASP A 336 16.33 -8.87 -2.43
N ASP A 337 16.00 -9.83 -3.30
CA ASP A 337 14.90 -10.79 -3.10
C ASP A 337 13.54 -10.14 -2.81
N ARG A 338 13.35 -8.90 -3.26
CA ARG A 338 12.07 -8.18 -3.16
C ARG A 338 11.22 -8.38 -4.40
N TRP A 339 9.93 -8.12 -4.23
CA TRP A 339 8.95 -8.17 -5.31
C TRP A 339 8.30 -6.80 -5.47
N ARG A 340 8.13 -6.38 -6.71
CA ARG A 340 7.24 -5.27 -7.03
C ARG A 340 5.81 -5.76 -7.13
N TRP A 341 4.86 -4.95 -6.68
CA TRP A 341 3.45 -5.30 -6.64
C TRP A 341 2.57 -4.15 -7.13
N PHE A 342 1.64 -4.47 -8.03
CA PHE A 342 0.52 -3.62 -8.39
C PHE A 342 -0.75 -4.47 -8.39
N GLY A 343 -1.82 -3.95 -7.81
CA GLY A 343 -3.12 -4.61 -7.86
C GLY A 343 -4.20 -3.64 -8.28
N LYS A 344 -5.24 -4.16 -8.91
CA LYS A 344 -6.46 -3.43 -9.24
C LYS A 344 -7.65 -4.29 -8.83
N GLN A 345 -8.65 -3.65 -8.22
CA GLN A 345 -9.93 -4.26 -7.91
C GLN A 345 -10.98 -3.64 -8.82
N PHE A 346 -11.80 -4.50 -9.39
CA PHE A 346 -12.94 -4.16 -10.23
C PHE A 346 -14.24 -4.54 -9.54
N VAL A 347 -15.30 -3.79 -9.83
CA VAL A 347 -16.69 -4.13 -9.49
C VAL A 347 -17.47 -4.41 -10.76
N THR A 348 -18.29 -5.47 -10.75
CA THR A 348 -19.01 -5.97 -11.94
C THR A 348 -20.52 -5.85 -11.83
N LYS A 349 -21.05 -5.55 -10.64
CA LYS A 349 -22.48 -5.51 -10.32
C LYS A 349 -22.82 -4.44 -9.30
#